data_AF-A0A086WGQ2-F1
#
_entry.id   AF-A0A086WGQ2-F1
#
_cell.length_a   1.000
_cell.length_b   1.000
_cell.length_c   1.000
_cell.angle_alpha   90.00
_cell.angle_beta   90.00
_cell.angle_gamma   90.00
#
_symmetry.space_group_name_H-M   'P 1'
#
loop_
_entity.id
_entity.type
_entity.pdbx_description
1 polymer ?
#
loop_
_entity_poly.entity_id
_entity_poly.type
_entity_poly.pdbx_seq_one_letter_code
_entity_poly.pdbx_strand_id
1 'polypeptide(L)'
;MVLWLIWMTVRPEGSRIERRMERAVALAVECKAREAQDELIALRNTRATPEQLRQVQQSLNKAAADCTRAEQRAKAWEDASGAIKKLRRARAYDKALARLATFTRRWGEDDRTRALRQEIIDEREHPLADPTRNE
;
A
#
# COMPACT_ATOMS: atom_id res chain seq x y z
N MET A 1 54.97 18.92 -7.92
CA MET A 1 54.11 20.04 -8.38
C MET A 1 52.73 19.45 -8.64
N VAL A 2 51.90 19.41 -7.58
CA VAL A 2 50.70 20.27 -7.46
C VAL A 2 49.71 19.93 -8.58
N LEU A 3 48.85 18.93 -8.35
CA LEU A 3 47.48 19.16 -7.84
C LEU A 3 46.61 19.94 -8.85
N TRP A 4 46.29 19.33 -9.99
CA TRP A 4 45.28 19.87 -10.91
C TRP A 4 44.31 18.83 -11.51
N LEU A 5 44.46 17.54 -11.19
CA LEU A 5 43.64 16.47 -11.79
C LEU A 5 42.51 15.95 -10.89
N ILE A 6 42.26 16.56 -9.73
CA ILE A 6 41.18 16.15 -8.81
C ILE A 6 40.24 17.32 -8.53
N TRP A 7 39.82 18.01 -9.59
CA TRP A 7 38.82 19.08 -9.51
C TRP A 7 37.66 18.86 -10.50
N MET A 8 37.24 17.59 -10.69
CA MET A 8 36.10 17.29 -11.56
C MET A 8 35.13 16.17 -11.15
N THR A 9 35.28 15.48 -10.01
CA THR A 9 34.48 14.26 -9.76
C THR A 9 33.46 14.31 -8.63
N VAL A 10 33.25 15.45 -7.97
CA VAL A 10 32.03 15.67 -7.18
C VAL A 10 31.34 16.93 -7.69
N ARG A 11 30.62 16.80 -8.80
CA ARG A 11 29.69 17.86 -9.24
C ARG A 11 28.64 18.04 -8.14
N PRO A 12 28.48 19.22 -7.53
CA PRO A 12 27.44 19.45 -6.52
C PRO A 12 26.02 19.19 -7.06
N GLU A 13 25.85 19.24 -8.39
CA GLU A 13 24.60 18.91 -9.07
C GLU A 13 24.20 17.43 -8.96
N GLY A 14 25.14 16.48 -8.85
CA GLY A 14 24.83 15.06 -8.69
C GLY A 14 24.01 14.81 -7.42
N SER A 15 24.47 15.38 -6.30
CA SER A 15 23.75 15.31 -5.01
C SER A 15 22.37 15.98 -5.06
N ARG A 16 22.19 17.02 -5.89
CA ARG A 16 20.91 17.73 -6.02
C ARG A 16 19.93 16.94 -6.87
N ILE A 17 20.41 16.30 -7.94
CA ILE A 17 19.62 15.41 -8.80
C ILE A 17 19.17 14.20 -7.99
N GLU A 18 20.08 13.52 -7.28
CA GLU A 18 19.77 12.37 -6.42
C GLU A 18 18.70 12.69 -5.37
N ARG A 19 18.84 13.80 -4.64
CA ARG A 19 17.82 14.24 -3.66
C ARG A 19 16.45 14.48 -4.30
N ARG A 20 16.40 15.02 -5.53
CA ARG A 20 15.14 15.20 -6.24
C ARG A 20 14.55 13.89 -6.74
N MET A 21 15.38 12.95 -7.17
CA MET A 21 14.95 11.59 -7.51
C MET A 21 14.33 10.90 -6.29
N GLU A 22 15.00 10.94 -5.15
CA GLU A 22 14.49 10.40 -3.89
C GLU A 22 13.17 11.06 -3.48
N ARG A 23 13.08 12.39 -3.62
CA ARG A 23 11.84 13.12 -3.34
C ARG A 23 10.69 12.70 -4.26
N ALA A 24 10.93 12.59 -5.56
CA ALA A 24 9.93 12.14 -6.53
C ALA A 24 9.42 10.73 -6.19
N VAL A 25 10.33 9.82 -5.82
CA VAL A 25 9.98 8.47 -5.40
C VAL A 25 9.22 8.45 -4.08
N ALA A 26 9.63 9.25 -3.09
CA ALA A 26 8.93 9.36 -1.82
C ALA A 26 7.49 9.86 -2.01
N LEU A 27 7.29 10.91 -2.82
CA LEU A 27 5.96 11.41 -3.17
C LEU A 27 5.11 10.34 -3.86
N ALA A 28 5.71 9.55 -4.76
CA ALA A 28 5.00 8.48 -5.44
C ALA A 28 4.56 7.37 -4.47
N VAL A 29 5.41 6.99 -3.51
CA VAL A 29 5.09 6.01 -2.45
C VAL A 29 3.99 6.52 -1.52
N GLU A 30 3.92 7.83 -1.28
CA GLU A 30 2.82 8.49 -0.57
C GLU A 30 1.54 8.64 -1.42
N CYS A 31 1.49 8.03 -2.61
CA CYS A 31 0.39 8.13 -3.57
C CYS A 31 0.10 9.55 -4.07
N LYS A 32 1.07 10.46 -3.97
CA LYS A 32 1.02 11.84 -4.49
C LYS A 32 1.48 11.88 -5.94
N ALA A 33 0.75 11.17 -6.80
CA ALA A 33 1.16 10.94 -8.19
C ALA A 33 1.44 12.23 -8.96
N ARG A 34 0.63 13.28 -8.76
CA ARG A 34 0.81 14.57 -9.43
C ARG A 34 2.13 15.25 -9.04
N GLU A 35 2.40 15.33 -7.74
CA GLU A 35 3.61 15.97 -7.22
C GLU A 35 4.87 15.19 -7.62
N ALA A 36 4.79 13.85 -7.66
CA ALA A 36 5.87 13.01 -8.16
C ALA A 36 6.15 13.25 -9.67
N GLN A 37 5.11 13.41 -10.49
CA GLN A 37 5.25 13.75 -11.90
C GLN A 37 5.84 15.15 -12.11
N ASP A 38 5.45 16.12 -11.29
CA ASP A 38 6.00 17.48 -11.33
C ASP A 38 7.52 17.47 -11.04
N GLU A 39 7.97 16.67 -10.06
CA GLU A 39 9.41 16.49 -9.80
C GLU A 39 10.13 15.76 -10.94
N LEU A 40 9.49 14.79 -11.61
CA LEU A 40 10.06 14.15 -12.80
C LEU A 40 10.22 15.13 -13.97
N ILE A 41 9.21 15.98 -14.23
CA ILE A 41 9.30 17.03 -15.23
C ILE A 41 10.44 18.00 -14.89
N ALA A 42 10.55 18.39 -13.61
CA ALA A 42 11.66 19.24 -13.16
C ALA A 42 13.02 18.56 -13.34
N LEU A 43 13.15 17.26 -13.04
CA LEU A 43 14.36 16.47 -13.27
C LEU A 43 14.75 16.41 -14.75
N ARG A 44 13.79 16.31 -15.68
CA ARG A 44 14.05 16.32 -17.12
C ARG A 44 14.63 17.65 -17.61
N ASN A 45 14.40 18.74 -16.90
CA ASN A 45 14.99 20.05 -17.17
C ASN A 45 16.39 20.22 -16.53
N THR A 46 16.91 19.20 -15.84
CA THR A 46 18.28 19.18 -15.29
C THR A 46 19.24 18.37 -16.16
N ARG A 47 20.51 18.27 -15.74
CA ARG A 47 21.52 17.39 -16.36
C ARG A 47 21.41 15.92 -15.90
N ALA A 48 20.24 15.47 -15.47
CA ALA A 48 20.02 14.06 -15.11
C ALA A 48 20.27 13.16 -16.33
N THR A 49 20.92 12.02 -16.12
CA THR A 49 21.18 11.07 -17.20
C THR A 49 19.89 10.37 -17.65
N PRO A 50 19.82 9.87 -18.90
CA PRO A 50 18.69 9.07 -19.36
C PRO A 50 18.42 7.84 -18.47
N GLU A 51 19.47 7.23 -17.91
CA GLU A 51 19.38 6.11 -16.96
C GLU A 51 18.67 6.53 -15.67
N GLN A 52 19.06 7.67 -15.09
CA GLN A 52 18.46 8.22 -13.87
C GLN A 52 16.97 8.54 -14.08
N LEU A 53 16.63 9.18 -15.19
CA LEU A 53 15.24 9.50 -15.54
C LEU A 53 14.40 8.23 -15.73
N ARG A 54 14.96 7.19 -16.38
CA ARG A 54 14.30 5.89 -16.53
C ARG A 54 14.05 5.22 -15.18
N GLN A 55 15.02 5.26 -14.27
CA GLN A 55 14.89 4.68 -12.93
C GLN A 55 13.77 5.35 -12.11
N VAL A 56 13.70 6.70 -12.14
CA VAL A 56 12.61 7.43 -11.48
C VAL A 56 11.27 7.07 -12.11
N GLN A 57 11.16 7.09 -13.44
CA GLN A 57 9.92 6.76 -14.12
C GLN A 57 9.42 5.35 -13.78
N GLN A 58 10.31 4.36 -13.73
CA GLN A 58 9.97 2.99 -13.33
C GLN A 58 9.47 2.93 -11.88
N SER A 59 10.14 3.65 -10.98
CA SER A 59 9.75 3.72 -9.57
C SER A 59 8.38 4.38 -9.40
N LEU A 60 8.12 5.48 -10.11
CA LEU A 60 6.81 6.15 -10.15
C LEU A 60 5.71 5.25 -10.68
N ASN A 61 5.96 4.51 -11.76
CA ASN A 61 4.97 3.58 -12.34
C ASN A 61 4.66 2.44 -11.36
N LYS A 62 5.68 1.89 -10.71
CA LYS A 62 5.51 0.86 -9.69
C LYS A 62 4.69 1.38 -8.51
N ALA A 63 5.05 2.54 -7.98
CA ALA A 63 4.33 3.15 -6.86
C ALA A 63 2.87 3.46 -7.22
N ALA A 64 2.61 3.96 -8.42
CA ALA A 64 1.24 4.19 -8.90
C ALA A 64 0.40 2.89 -8.96
N ALA A 65 0.99 1.79 -9.42
CA ALA A 65 0.33 0.49 -9.42
C ALA A 65 0.06 -0.03 -8.00
N ASP A 66 1.03 0.13 -7.09
CA ASP A 66 0.91 -0.27 -5.69
C ASP A 66 -0.18 0.56 -4.97
N CYS A 67 -0.23 1.88 -5.20
CA CYS A 67 -1.28 2.77 -4.71
C CYS A 67 -2.66 2.39 -5.23
N THR A 68 -2.79 2.16 -6.54
CA THR A 68 -4.05 1.72 -7.15
C THR A 68 -4.53 0.40 -6.53
N ARG A 69 -3.62 -0.55 -6.32
CA ARG A 69 -3.94 -1.83 -5.68
C ARG A 69 -4.37 -1.65 -4.21
N ALA A 70 -3.73 -0.74 -3.48
CA ALA A 70 -4.08 -0.42 -2.10
C ALA A 70 -5.49 0.20 -2.00
N GLU A 71 -5.82 1.15 -2.87
CA GLU A 71 -7.16 1.75 -2.95
C GLU A 71 -8.23 0.71 -3.29
N GLN A 72 -7.98 -0.15 -4.28
CA GLN A 72 -8.90 -1.22 -4.63
C GLN A 72 -9.10 -2.22 -3.47
N ARG A 73 -8.03 -2.55 -2.74
CA ARG A 73 -8.11 -3.37 -1.53
C ARG A 73 -8.97 -2.70 -0.47
N ALA A 74 -8.76 -1.40 -0.21
CA ALA A 74 -9.52 -0.65 0.79
C ALA A 74 -11.02 -0.64 0.45
N LYS A 75 -11.37 -0.35 -0.80
CA LYS A 75 -12.76 -0.41 -1.27
C LYS A 75 -13.35 -1.82 -1.14
N ALA A 76 -12.61 -2.84 -1.55
CA ALA A 76 -13.05 -4.23 -1.43
C ALA A 76 -13.24 -4.65 0.05
N TRP A 77 -12.47 -4.05 0.97
CA TRP A 77 -12.60 -4.29 2.40
C TRP A 77 -13.86 -3.66 2.97
N GLU A 78 -14.20 -2.42 2.58
CA GLU A 78 -15.46 -1.78 2.98
C GLU A 78 -16.67 -2.65 2.59
N ASP A 79 -16.70 -3.14 1.34
CA ASP A 79 -17.76 -4.00 0.85
C ASP A 79 -17.81 -5.35 1.60
N ALA A 80 -16.65 -6.00 1.79
CA ALA A 80 -16.56 -7.28 2.45
C ALA A 80 -16.94 -7.19 3.94
N SER A 81 -16.41 -6.20 4.65
CA SER A 81 -16.68 -5.98 6.08
C SER A 81 -18.15 -5.62 6.33
N GLY A 82 -18.78 -4.82 5.46
CA GLY A 82 -20.21 -4.55 5.52
C GLY A 82 -21.06 -5.81 5.36
N ALA A 83 -20.72 -6.70 4.42
CA ALA A 83 -21.40 -7.98 4.25
C ALA A 83 -21.18 -8.93 5.44
N ILE A 84 -19.94 -9.02 5.94
CA ILE A 84 -19.57 -9.82 7.11
C ILE A 84 -20.36 -9.35 8.35
N LYS A 85 -20.48 -8.04 8.57
CA LYS A 85 -21.26 -7.47 9.67
C LYS A 85 -22.74 -7.87 9.61
N LYS A 86 -23.34 -7.87 8.41
CA LYS A 86 -24.72 -8.35 8.22
C LYS A 86 -24.85 -9.84 8.56
N LEU A 87 -23.89 -10.66 8.12
CA LEU A 87 -23.87 -12.10 8.41
C LEU A 87 -23.69 -12.38 9.92
N ARG A 88 -22.81 -11.65 10.61
CA ARG A 88 -22.64 -11.72 12.07
C ARG A 88 -23.94 -11.38 12.80
N ARG A 89 -24.64 -10.30 12.42
CA ARG A 89 -25.95 -9.94 13.00
C ARG A 89 -27.00 -11.03 12.81
N ALA A 90 -26.95 -11.73 11.68
CA ALA A 90 -27.83 -12.87 11.40
C ALA A 90 -27.33 -14.19 12.01
N ARG A 91 -26.28 -14.16 12.84
CA ARG A 91 -25.60 -15.35 13.42
C ARG A 91 -25.14 -16.38 12.38
N ALA A 92 -24.95 -15.96 11.14
CA ALA A 92 -24.49 -16.80 10.03
C ALA A 92 -22.95 -16.82 9.98
N TYR A 93 -22.31 -17.30 11.05
CA TYR A 93 -20.87 -17.18 11.27
C TYR A 93 -20.02 -17.91 10.22
N ASP A 94 -20.41 -19.12 9.79
CA ASP A 94 -19.66 -19.85 8.76
C ASP A 94 -19.66 -19.10 7.41
N LYS A 95 -20.78 -18.46 7.06
CA LYS A 95 -20.86 -17.61 5.86
C LYS A 95 -19.99 -16.36 6.02
N ALA A 96 -19.93 -15.78 7.22
CA ALA A 96 -19.06 -14.65 7.52
C ALA A 96 -17.58 -15.02 7.36
N LEU A 97 -17.17 -16.18 7.88
CA LEU A 97 -15.82 -16.73 7.72
C LEU A 97 -15.48 -17.02 6.25
N ALA A 98 -16.39 -17.64 5.50
CA ALA A 98 -16.20 -17.91 4.07
C ALA A 98 -16.03 -16.61 3.26
N ARG A 99 -16.80 -15.57 3.60
CA ARG A 99 -16.70 -14.26 2.95
C ARG A 99 -15.36 -13.60 3.25
N LEU A 100 -14.89 -13.69 4.50
CA LEU A 100 -13.58 -13.19 4.93
C LEU A 100 -12.44 -13.96 4.23
N ALA A 101 -12.52 -15.28 4.16
CA ALA A 101 -11.53 -16.12 3.47
C ALA A 101 -11.43 -15.79 1.98
N THR A 102 -12.56 -15.50 1.33
CA THR A 102 -12.57 -15.06 -0.08
C THR A 102 -11.83 -13.73 -0.25
N PHE A 103 -12.03 -12.78 0.69
CA PHE A 103 -11.31 -11.51 0.68
C PHE A 103 -9.80 -11.72 0.89
N THR A 104 -9.40 -12.47 1.92
CA THR A 104 -7.98 -12.67 2.25
C THR A 104 -7.24 -13.47 1.17
N ARG A 105 -7.92 -14.41 0.47
CA ARG A 105 -7.32 -15.14 -0.66
C ARG A 105 -6.91 -14.21 -1.81
N ARG A 106 -7.73 -13.19 -2.10
CA ARG A 106 -7.46 -12.27 -3.22
C ARG A 106 -6.52 -11.13 -2.83
N TRP A 107 -6.72 -10.58 -1.64
CA TRP A 107 -6.07 -9.33 -1.26
C TRP A 107 -4.92 -9.52 -0.27
N GLY A 108 -4.81 -10.69 0.37
CA GLY A 108 -3.88 -10.95 1.46
C GLY A 108 -4.53 -10.75 2.83
N GLU A 109 -3.89 -11.32 3.85
CA GLU A 109 -4.27 -11.17 5.25
C GLU A 109 -3.44 -10.07 5.92
N ASP A 110 -4.09 -9.31 6.79
CA ASP A 110 -3.48 -8.32 7.70
C ASP A 110 -4.06 -8.45 9.13
N ASP A 111 -3.54 -7.65 10.07
CA ASP A 111 -3.98 -7.67 11.47
C ASP A 111 -5.48 -7.44 11.65
N ARG A 112 -6.08 -6.56 10.82
CA ARG A 112 -7.53 -6.28 10.88
C ARG A 112 -8.34 -7.51 10.47
N THR A 113 -7.94 -8.18 9.40
CA THR A 113 -8.60 -9.41 8.95
C THR A 113 -8.39 -10.58 9.91
N ARG A 114 -7.22 -10.68 10.58
CA ARG A 114 -6.97 -11.68 11.63
C ARG A 114 -7.83 -11.44 12.86
N ALA A 115 -7.86 -10.21 13.37
CA ALA A 115 -8.69 -9.83 14.51
C ALA A 115 -10.16 -10.12 14.23
N LEU A 116 -10.67 -9.71 13.06
CA LEU A 116 -12.06 -9.98 12.68
C LEU A 116 -12.35 -11.48 12.57
N ARG A 117 -11.41 -12.29 12.09
CA ARG A 117 -11.59 -13.75 12.05
C ARG A 117 -11.75 -14.30 13.46
N GLN A 118 -10.89 -13.88 14.38
CA GLN A 118 -10.94 -14.35 15.77
C GLN A 118 -12.25 -13.93 16.44
N GLU A 119 -12.67 -12.68 16.28
CA GLU A 119 -13.96 -12.20 16.80
C GLU A 119 -15.14 -13.08 16.32
N ILE A 120 -15.17 -13.46 15.04
CA ILE A 120 -16.25 -14.29 14.50
C ILE A 120 -16.23 -15.70 15.10
N ILE A 121 -15.04 -16.25 15.34
CA ILE A 121 -14.88 -17.58 15.97
C ILE A 121 -15.34 -17.52 17.43
N ASP A 122 -14.90 -16.51 18.17
CA ASP A 122 -15.25 -16.32 19.57
C ASP A 122 -16.77 -16.12 19.73
N GLU A 123 -17.41 -15.32 18.85
CA GLU A 123 -18.87 -15.12 18.84
C GLU A 123 -19.64 -16.39 18.54
N ARG A 124 -19.12 -17.23 17.64
CA ARG A 124 -19.73 -18.52 17.29
C ARG A 124 -19.69 -19.50 18.47
N GLU A 125 -18.61 -19.45 19.25
CA GLU A 125 -18.36 -20.37 20.37
C GLU A 125 -18.91 -19.85 21.71
N HIS A 126 -19.39 -18.61 21.77
CA HIS A 126 -19.86 -18.00 23.01
C HIS A 126 -21.15 -18.67 23.54
N PRO A 127 -21.23 -19.02 24.83
CA PRO A 127 -22.34 -19.80 25.40
C PRO A 127 -23.72 -19.10 25.41
N LEU A 128 -23.79 -17.80 25.10
CA LEU A 128 -25.06 -17.07 24.92
C LEU A 128 -25.70 -17.27 23.53
N ALA A 129 -25.09 -18.10 22.66
CA ALA A 129 -25.68 -18.54 21.40
C ALA A 129 -26.71 -19.67 21.58
N ASP A 130 -26.82 -20.25 22.77
CA ASP A 130 -27.69 -21.39 23.08
C ASP A 130 -28.84 -21.00 24.04
N PRO A 131 -30.10 -20.86 23.55
CA PRO A 131 -31.25 -20.60 24.42
C PRO A 131 -31.67 -21.80 25.28
N THR A 132 -31.06 -22.98 25.12
CA THR A 132 -31.47 -24.21 25.82
C THR A 132 -30.65 -24.53 27.07
N ARG A 133 -29.67 -23.71 27.45
CA ARG A 133 -28.77 -23.96 28.59
C ARG A 133 -29.32 -23.51 29.96
N ASN A 134 -30.51 -22.91 30.00
CA ASN A 134 -31.17 -22.45 31.22
C ASN A 134 -32.48 -23.22 31.51
N GLU A 135 -32.54 -24.50 31.16
CA GLU A 135 -33.61 -25.43 31.59
C GLU A 135 -33.06 -26.46 32.58
#